data_AF-A0A1H7CF43-F1
#
_entry.id   AF-A0A1H7CF43-F1
#
_cell.length_a   1.000
_cell.length_b   1.000
_cell.length_c   1.000
_cell.angle_alpha   90.00
_cell.angle_beta   90.00
_cell.angle_gamma   90.00
#
_symmetry.space_group_name_H-M   'P 1'
#
loop_
_entity.id
_entity.type
_entity.pdbx_description
1 polymer ?
#
loop_
_entity_poly.entity_id
_entity_poly.type
_entity_poly.pdbx_seq_one_letter_code
_entity_poly.pdbx_strand_id
1 'polypeptide(L)'
;MPSGRVDPTIRTMQLLTGFLAGLLLALVLTAPAQAAGLGDDCAPGRVQCGTDNCCGAGERCSADGFCIPPGGSYCGGGRSCPTGQVCTDGGTRCVPAGSPRCADGSICPAGRACAPGGGCRPNFVPELARPPETPGTPGCLPGGGCSPPGWFLCPETGSQCRPGFKCSAGQGCVPRLAVDCGNGRWCKPGEICRPDGGCAPEAESAD
;
A
#
# COMPACT_ATOMS: atom_id res chain seq x y z
N MET A 1 49.69 -50.78 -76.01
CA MET A 1 48.32 -50.62 -75.49
C MET A 1 48.32 -50.99 -74.01
N PRO A 2 48.31 -50.03 -73.06
CA PRO A 2 48.23 -50.36 -71.65
C PRO A 2 46.76 -50.49 -71.23
N SER A 3 46.37 -51.69 -70.81
CA SER A 3 45.10 -51.94 -70.13
C SER A 3 45.15 -51.33 -68.73
N GLY A 4 44.48 -50.20 -68.55
CA GLY A 4 44.31 -49.56 -67.24
C GLY A 4 43.44 -50.41 -66.33
N ARG A 5 44.04 -51.06 -65.34
CA ARG A 5 43.31 -51.60 -64.19
C ARG A 5 42.85 -50.42 -63.35
N VAL A 6 41.54 -50.23 -63.28
CA VAL A 6 40.91 -49.27 -62.37
C VAL A 6 40.81 -49.93 -61.00
N ASP A 7 41.49 -49.37 -60.01
CA ASP A 7 41.51 -49.86 -58.62
C ASP A 7 40.10 -49.84 -58.00
N PRO A 8 39.62 -50.96 -57.42
CA PRO A 8 38.27 -51.07 -56.89
C PRO A 8 38.03 -50.19 -55.66
N THR A 9 39.08 -49.78 -54.95
CA THR A 9 39.06 -48.90 -53.78
C THR A 9 38.66 -47.46 -54.11
N ILE A 10 38.96 -46.97 -55.31
CA ILE A 10 38.65 -45.60 -55.73
C ILE A 10 37.14 -45.45 -56.00
N ARG A 11 36.49 -46.49 -56.53
CA ARG A 11 35.04 -46.50 -56.76
C ARG A 11 34.23 -46.48 -55.47
N THR A 12 34.68 -47.16 -54.42
CA THR A 12 33.98 -47.19 -53.13
C THR A 12 34.07 -45.86 -52.39
N MET A 13 35.20 -45.14 -52.46
CA MET A 13 35.34 -43.82 -51.85
C MET A 13 34.51 -42.73 -52.55
N GLN A 14 34.36 -42.79 -53.88
CA GLN A 14 33.52 -41.84 -54.63
C GLN A 14 32.02 -42.04 -54.35
N LEU A 15 31.57 -43.27 -54.16
CA LEU A 15 30.18 -43.57 -53.80
C LEU A 15 29.84 -43.12 -52.36
N LEU A 16 30.77 -43.32 -51.41
CA LEU A 16 30.59 -42.90 -50.02
C LEU A 16 30.55 -41.38 -49.86
N THR A 17 31.40 -40.65 -50.58
CA THR A 17 31.41 -39.17 -50.55
C THR A 17 30.16 -38.58 -51.20
N GLY A 18 29.67 -39.16 -52.29
CA GLY A 18 28.40 -38.78 -52.91
C GLY A 18 27.19 -39.03 -51.99
N PHE A 19 27.16 -40.17 -51.29
CA PHE A 19 26.10 -40.48 -50.33
C PHE A 19 26.14 -39.56 -49.10
N LEU A 20 27.33 -39.29 -48.54
CA LEU A 20 27.47 -38.38 -47.40
C LEU A 20 27.09 -36.93 -47.78
N ALA A 21 27.49 -36.45 -48.96
CA ALA A 21 27.10 -35.13 -49.44
C ALA A 21 25.58 -35.03 -49.71
N GLY A 22 24.98 -36.08 -50.28
CA GLY A 22 23.53 -36.15 -50.49
C GLY A 22 22.74 -36.22 -49.18
N LEU A 23 23.22 -36.97 -48.19
CA LEU A 23 22.60 -37.08 -46.86
C LEU A 23 22.71 -35.76 -46.07
N LEU A 24 23.86 -35.07 -46.15
CA LEU A 24 24.06 -33.75 -45.55
C LEU A 24 23.17 -32.69 -46.21
N LEU A 25 23.00 -32.72 -47.53
CA LEU A 25 22.09 -31.80 -48.23
C LEU A 25 20.62 -32.08 -47.91
N ALA A 26 20.24 -33.35 -47.78
CA ALA A 26 18.90 -33.75 -47.34
C ALA A 26 18.61 -33.32 -45.89
N LEU A 27 19.58 -33.43 -44.98
CA LEU A 27 19.46 -32.98 -43.59
C LEU A 27 19.30 -31.45 -43.46
N VAL A 28 19.86 -30.66 -44.38
CA VAL A 28 19.71 -29.20 -44.38
C VAL A 28 18.34 -28.78 -44.95
N LEU A 29 17.78 -29.55 -45.88
CA LEU A 29 16.45 -29.28 -46.49
C LEU A 29 15.26 -29.77 -45.65
N THR A 30 15.48 -30.68 -44.69
CA THR A 30 14.44 -31.13 -43.75
C THR A 30 14.51 -30.46 -42.39
N ALA A 31 15.33 -29.42 -42.22
CA ALA A 31 15.17 -28.56 -41.06
C ALA A 31 13.74 -27.99 -41.15
N PRO A 32 12.84 -28.31 -40.20
CA PRO A 32 11.62 -27.52 -40.11
C PRO A 32 12.13 -26.09 -39.95
N ALA A 33 11.74 -25.22 -40.87
CA ALA A 33 11.69 -23.80 -40.57
C ALA A 33 10.79 -23.72 -39.35
N GLN A 34 11.39 -23.80 -38.15
CA GLN A 34 10.76 -23.36 -36.94
C GLN A 34 10.65 -21.87 -37.19
N ALA A 35 9.55 -21.51 -37.84
CA ALA A 35 8.97 -20.20 -37.78
C ALA A 35 9.02 -19.85 -36.30
N ALA A 36 9.99 -19.03 -35.92
CA ALA A 36 9.85 -18.19 -34.75
C ALA A 36 8.44 -17.60 -34.90
N GLY A 37 7.54 -17.99 -34.00
CA GLY A 37 6.12 -17.73 -34.14
C GLY A 37 5.88 -16.26 -34.44
N LEU A 38 5.61 -15.95 -35.71
CA LEU A 38 4.87 -14.77 -36.13
C LEU A 38 3.40 -15.10 -35.88
N GLY A 39 3.07 -15.36 -34.62
CA GLY A 39 1.70 -15.49 -34.15
C GLY A 39 1.21 -14.10 -33.80
N ASP A 40 1.14 -13.18 -34.76
CA ASP A 40 0.46 -11.89 -34.62
C ASP A 40 -1.07 -12.08 -34.47
N ASP A 41 -1.50 -12.95 -33.54
CA ASP A 41 -2.91 -13.24 -33.21
C ASP A 41 -3.54 -12.12 -32.35
N CYS A 42 -2.78 -11.07 -32.06
CA CYS A 42 -3.25 -9.92 -31.33
C CYS A 42 -3.89 -8.90 -32.27
N ALA A 43 -5.08 -8.42 -31.89
CA ALA A 43 -5.76 -7.35 -32.62
C ALA A 43 -4.84 -6.12 -32.81
N PRO A 44 -5.01 -5.34 -33.90
CA PRO A 44 -4.20 -4.16 -34.16
C PRO A 44 -4.14 -3.21 -32.94
N GLY A 45 -2.93 -2.72 -32.63
CA GLY A 45 -2.70 -1.86 -31.46
C GLY A 45 -2.48 -2.62 -30.14
N ARG A 46 -2.35 -3.96 -30.20
CA ARG A 46 -1.93 -4.80 -29.08
C ARG A 46 -0.56 -5.41 -29.33
N VAL A 47 0.14 -5.75 -28.25
CA VAL A 47 1.42 -6.45 -28.28
C VAL A 47 1.23 -7.86 -27.74
N GLN A 48 1.75 -8.86 -28.45
CA GLN A 48 1.78 -10.22 -27.94
C GLN A 48 2.88 -10.36 -26.89
N CYS A 49 2.49 -10.85 -25.71
CA CYS A 49 3.38 -11.20 -24.63
C CYS A 49 3.23 -12.70 -24.32
N GLY A 50 4.33 -13.45 -24.42
CA GLY A 50 4.28 -14.90 -24.29
C GLY A 50 3.47 -15.56 -25.40
N THR A 51 2.84 -16.69 -25.10
CA THR A 51 2.10 -17.49 -26.09
C THR A 51 0.69 -16.95 -26.33
N ASP A 52 -0.03 -16.55 -25.27
CA ASP A 52 -1.48 -16.33 -25.32
C ASP A 52 -1.95 -14.93 -24.86
N ASN A 53 -1.04 -14.04 -24.40
CA ASN A 53 -1.46 -12.74 -23.87
C ASN A 53 -1.30 -11.63 -24.92
N CYS A 54 -2.37 -10.87 -25.13
CA CYS A 54 -2.38 -9.70 -25.99
C CYS A 54 -2.63 -8.43 -25.18
N CYS A 55 -1.56 -7.68 -24.91
CA CYS A 55 -1.58 -6.49 -24.06
C CYS A 55 -1.98 -5.24 -24.85
N GLY A 56 -2.71 -4.34 -24.19
CA GLY A 56 -3.21 -3.10 -24.78
C GLY A 56 -2.14 -2.03 -24.96
N ALA A 57 -2.54 -0.91 -25.56
CA ALA A 57 -1.68 0.23 -25.77
C ALA A 57 -1.12 0.79 -24.44
N GLY A 58 0.20 0.94 -24.37
CA GLY A 58 0.90 1.46 -23.19
C GLY A 58 1.23 0.40 -22.12
N GLU A 59 0.73 -0.82 -22.27
CA GLU A 59 1.17 -1.94 -21.45
C GLU A 59 2.50 -2.49 -21.97
N ARG A 60 3.28 -3.12 -21.08
CA ARG A 60 4.57 -3.74 -21.39
C ARG A 60 4.54 -5.22 -21.05
N CYS A 61 5.31 -6.04 -21.77
CA CYS A 61 5.45 -7.46 -21.46
C CYS A 61 6.32 -7.70 -20.23
N SER A 62 5.89 -8.60 -19.35
CA SER A 62 6.75 -9.23 -18.36
C SER A 62 7.56 -10.38 -18.98
N ALA A 63 8.60 -10.82 -18.28
CA ALA A 63 9.46 -11.92 -18.74
C ALA A 63 8.73 -13.27 -18.82
N ASP A 64 7.70 -13.47 -18.00
CA ASP A 64 6.81 -14.63 -17.98
C ASP A 64 5.57 -14.43 -18.89
N GLY A 65 5.57 -13.41 -19.74
CA GLY A 65 4.59 -13.25 -20.81
C GLY A 65 3.27 -12.61 -20.41
N PHE A 66 3.18 -11.92 -19.27
CA PHE A 66 1.99 -11.21 -18.83
C PHE A 66 2.04 -9.71 -19.15
N CYS A 67 0.86 -9.08 -19.11
CA CYS A 67 0.71 -7.63 -19.30
C CYS A 67 1.00 -6.86 -18.02
N ILE A 68 1.87 -5.86 -18.12
CA ILE A 68 2.15 -4.92 -17.04
C ILE A 68 1.51 -3.56 -17.41
N PRO A 69 0.59 -3.04 -16.58
CA PRO A 69 -0.05 -1.75 -16.82
C PRO A 69 0.95 -0.60 -16.93
N PRO A 70 0.62 0.48 -17.66
CA PRO A 70 1.45 1.67 -17.75
C PRO A 70 1.72 2.27 -16.36
N GLY A 71 3.00 2.48 -16.03
CA GLY A 71 3.44 2.97 -14.73
C GLY A 71 3.34 1.95 -13.59
N GLY A 72 2.83 0.74 -13.86
CA GLY A 72 2.67 -0.32 -12.88
C GLY A 72 3.96 -1.09 -12.59
N SER A 73 4.04 -1.60 -11.36
CA SER A 73 5.12 -2.48 -10.89
C SER A 73 4.70 -3.93 -11.01
N TYR A 74 5.49 -4.74 -11.72
CA TYR A 74 5.19 -6.17 -11.90
C TYR A 74 5.58 -6.99 -10.68
N CYS A 75 4.67 -7.84 -10.21
CA CYS A 75 4.82 -8.65 -9.00
C CYS A 75 4.99 -10.15 -9.28
N GLY A 76 4.98 -10.57 -10.55
CA GLY A 76 5.05 -11.98 -10.93
C GLY A 76 3.68 -12.66 -11.06
N GLY A 77 3.62 -13.72 -11.86
CA GLY A 77 2.41 -14.54 -12.02
C GLY A 77 1.19 -13.78 -12.52
N GLY A 78 1.40 -12.79 -13.39
CA GLY A 78 0.35 -11.94 -13.95
C GLY A 78 -0.16 -10.84 -13.02
N ARG A 79 0.46 -10.63 -11.87
CA ARG A 79 0.05 -9.59 -10.91
C ARG A 79 0.88 -8.33 -11.09
N SER A 80 0.21 -7.19 -11.11
CA SER A 80 0.85 -5.87 -11.16
C SER A 80 0.19 -4.92 -10.17
N CYS A 81 0.98 -4.07 -9.54
CA CYS A 81 0.49 -2.96 -8.74
C CYS A 81 0.25 -1.72 -9.61
N PRO A 82 -0.71 -0.86 -9.24
CA PRO A 82 -0.96 0.40 -9.94
C PRO A 82 0.23 1.36 -9.77
N THR A 83 0.21 2.43 -10.56
CA THR A 83 1.25 3.47 -10.53
C THR A 83 1.47 4.02 -9.13
N GLY A 84 2.75 4.17 -8.76
CA GLY A 84 3.17 4.66 -7.44
C GLY A 84 3.09 3.61 -6.32
N GLN A 85 2.79 2.35 -6.64
CA GLN A 85 2.81 1.24 -5.69
C GLN A 85 3.87 0.20 -6.03
N VAL A 86 4.34 -0.49 -5.00
CA VAL A 86 5.34 -1.56 -5.05
C VAL A 86 4.79 -2.85 -4.47
N CYS A 87 5.31 -3.96 -4.99
CA CYS A 87 4.94 -5.31 -4.58
C CYS A 87 5.50 -5.63 -3.19
N THR A 88 4.68 -6.24 -2.33
CA THR A 88 5.08 -6.72 -1.01
C THR A 88 4.59 -8.15 -0.81
N ASP A 89 5.08 -8.80 0.25
CA ASP A 89 4.63 -10.14 0.66
C ASP A 89 4.70 -11.15 -0.50
N GLY A 90 5.86 -11.18 -1.18
CA GLY A 90 6.10 -12.07 -2.32
C GLY A 90 5.28 -11.74 -3.57
N GLY A 91 4.78 -10.50 -3.70
CA GLY A 91 3.98 -10.08 -4.85
C GLY A 91 2.48 -10.28 -4.69
N THR A 92 2.02 -10.58 -3.48
CA THR A 92 0.59 -10.78 -3.19
C THR A 92 -0.15 -9.50 -2.77
N ARG A 93 0.60 -8.44 -2.43
CA ARG A 93 0.05 -7.16 -1.98
C ARG A 93 0.77 -5.98 -2.62
N CYS A 94 0.04 -4.87 -2.75
CA CYS A 94 0.55 -3.59 -3.21
C CYS A 94 0.52 -2.55 -2.10
N VAL A 95 1.59 -1.77 -1.99
CA VAL A 95 1.68 -0.65 -1.04
C VAL A 95 2.26 0.57 -1.73
N PRO A 96 1.96 1.79 -1.27
CA PRO A 96 2.60 3.00 -1.80
C PRO A 96 4.13 2.89 -1.74
N ALA A 97 4.82 3.32 -2.80
CA ALA A 97 6.28 3.38 -2.83
C ALA A 97 6.81 4.22 -1.66
N GLY A 98 7.85 3.73 -0.99
CA GLY A 98 8.43 4.39 0.18
C GLY A 98 7.67 4.15 1.50
N SER A 99 6.64 3.30 1.51
CA SER A 99 5.97 2.87 2.76
C SER A 99 6.98 2.18 3.71
N PRO A 100 7.14 2.66 4.96
CA PRO A 100 8.13 2.08 5.85
C PRO A 100 7.68 0.70 6.34
N ARG A 101 8.63 -0.24 6.34
CA ARG A 101 8.43 -1.59 6.87
C ARG A 101 9.02 -1.69 8.27
N CYS A 102 8.21 -2.13 9.21
CA CYS A 102 8.56 -2.20 10.62
C CYS A 102 9.15 -3.55 11.00
N ALA A 103 9.76 -3.62 12.19
CA ALA A 103 10.43 -4.81 12.67
C ALA A 103 9.49 -6.02 12.84
N ASP A 104 8.21 -5.76 13.11
CA ASP A 104 7.13 -6.76 13.18
C ASP A 104 6.61 -7.18 11.80
N GLY A 105 7.21 -6.68 10.71
CA GLY A 105 6.84 -7.00 9.33
C GLY A 105 5.71 -6.14 8.75
N SER A 106 5.01 -5.37 9.60
CA SER A 106 3.97 -4.43 9.21
C SER A 106 4.49 -3.37 8.24
N ILE A 107 3.68 -2.99 7.26
CA ILE A 107 3.96 -1.89 6.33
C ILE A 107 3.02 -0.74 6.63
N CYS A 108 3.60 0.43 6.90
CA CYS A 108 2.81 1.58 7.28
C CYS A 108 2.28 2.35 6.07
N PRO A 109 1.03 2.84 6.13
CA PRO A 109 0.50 3.72 5.10
C PRO A 109 1.27 5.05 5.10
N ALA A 110 1.09 5.82 4.02
CA ALA A 110 1.68 7.14 3.89
C ALA A 110 1.40 8.03 5.13
N GLY A 111 2.41 8.79 5.57
CA GLY A 111 2.30 9.66 6.74
C GLY A 111 2.46 8.95 8.10
N ARG A 112 2.81 7.66 8.12
CA ARG A 112 3.10 6.89 9.34
C ARG A 112 4.54 6.37 9.33
N ALA A 113 5.10 6.19 10.52
CA ALA A 113 6.43 5.64 10.77
C ALA A 113 6.35 4.43 11.69
N CYS A 114 7.42 3.65 11.71
CA CYS A 114 7.56 2.53 12.64
C CYS A 114 7.81 3.04 14.06
N ALA A 115 7.06 2.50 15.02
CA ALA A 115 7.37 2.70 16.42
C ALA A 115 8.56 1.81 16.84
N PRO A 116 9.30 2.20 17.90
CA PRO A 116 10.44 1.40 18.39
C PRO A 116 10.09 -0.06 18.75
N GLY A 117 8.85 -0.31 19.19
CA GLY A 117 8.34 -1.65 19.50
C GLY A 117 7.70 -2.39 18.33
N GLY A 118 7.79 -1.87 17.11
CA GLY A 118 7.03 -2.35 15.95
C GLY A 118 5.68 -1.66 15.78
N GLY A 119 5.04 -1.88 14.65
CA GLY A 119 3.76 -1.28 14.28
C GLY A 119 3.84 0.19 13.85
N CYS A 120 2.71 0.69 13.35
CA CYS A 120 2.63 1.98 12.65
C CYS A 120 2.09 3.10 13.54
N ARG A 121 2.92 4.11 13.80
CA ARG A 121 2.54 5.35 14.47
C ARG A 121 2.46 6.51 13.48
N PRO A 122 1.68 7.58 13.75
CA PRO A 122 1.78 8.81 12.98
C PRO A 122 3.24 9.28 12.90
N ASN A 123 3.66 9.82 11.75
CA ASN A 123 4.93 10.54 11.68
C ASN A 123 4.90 11.64 12.74
N PHE A 124 5.98 11.76 13.52
CA PHE A 124 6.15 12.83 14.50
C PHE A 124 6.00 14.16 13.75
N VAL A 125 4.85 14.81 13.87
CA VAL A 125 4.78 16.26 13.67
C VAL A 125 5.56 16.85 14.85
N PRO A 126 6.61 17.64 14.62
CA PRO A 126 7.29 18.34 15.69
C PRO A 126 6.25 19.07 16.55
N GLU A 127 6.36 18.93 17.86
CA GLU A 127 5.50 19.53 18.90
C GLU A 127 5.29 21.05 18.71
N LEU A 128 6.09 21.71 17.87
CA LEU A 128 5.99 23.12 17.51
C LEU A 128 4.83 23.47 16.56
N ALA A 129 4.15 22.49 15.97
CA ALA A 129 2.87 22.69 15.27
C ALA A 129 1.67 22.36 16.16
N ARG A 130 1.87 22.15 17.47
CA ARG A 130 0.78 21.95 18.42
C ARG A 130 0.32 23.33 18.92
N PRO A 131 -0.82 23.88 18.44
CA PRO A 131 -1.47 24.92 19.20
C PRO A 131 -1.73 24.40 20.62
N PRO A 132 -1.62 25.25 21.65
CA PRO A 132 -1.81 24.84 23.04
C PRO A 132 -3.16 24.14 23.14
N GLU A 133 -3.10 22.85 23.48
CA GLU A 133 -4.20 22.05 24.00
C GLU A 133 -5.59 22.36 23.39
N THR A 134 -5.80 22.01 22.12
CA THR A 134 -7.16 21.93 21.57
C THR A 134 -7.63 20.48 21.40
N PRO A 135 -8.90 20.21 21.74
CA PRO A 135 -9.47 18.87 21.94
C PRO A 135 -9.62 18.14 20.60
N GLY A 136 -9.21 16.88 20.50
CA GLY A 136 -9.28 16.19 19.22
C GLY A 136 -8.62 14.84 19.16
N THR A 137 -7.46 14.68 19.79
CA THR A 137 -6.71 13.44 19.68
C THR A 137 -7.28 12.39 20.63
N PRO A 138 -7.67 11.19 20.16
CA PRO A 138 -8.03 10.09 21.06
C PRO A 138 -6.85 9.81 21.98
N GLY A 139 -6.97 10.22 23.24
CA GLY A 139 -5.96 10.02 24.26
C GLY A 139 -6.06 8.60 24.83
N CYS A 140 -4.92 7.95 25.03
CA CYS A 140 -4.86 6.77 25.87
C CYS A 140 -5.12 7.19 27.31
N LEU A 141 -6.11 6.55 27.95
CA LEU A 141 -6.51 6.87 29.31
C LEU A 141 -5.56 6.20 30.33
N PRO A 142 -5.28 6.85 31.47
CA PRO A 142 -4.68 6.17 32.60
C PRO A 142 -5.63 5.06 33.08
N GLY A 143 -5.18 3.80 33.04
CA GLY A 143 -6.00 2.61 33.33
C GLY A 143 -6.38 1.76 32.11
N GLY A 144 -6.03 2.21 30.89
CA GLY A 144 -6.30 1.50 29.64
C GLY A 144 -7.57 2.00 28.94
N GLY A 145 -7.59 1.89 27.60
CA GLY A 145 -8.67 2.36 26.74
C GLY A 145 -8.36 3.68 26.00
N CYS A 146 -9.06 3.91 24.89
CA CYS A 146 -8.94 5.12 24.07
C CYS A 146 -10.20 5.98 24.21
N SER A 147 -10.04 7.29 24.47
CA SER A 147 -11.16 8.23 24.39
C SER A 147 -11.62 8.39 22.93
N PRO A 148 -12.92 8.58 22.65
CA PRO A 148 -13.39 8.84 21.29
C PRO A 148 -12.78 10.14 20.71
N PRO A 149 -12.64 10.25 19.38
CA PRO A 149 -12.15 11.48 18.75
C PRO A 149 -12.92 12.72 19.22
N GLY A 150 -12.19 13.80 19.54
CA GLY A 150 -12.79 15.05 20.04
C GLY A 150 -13.06 15.08 21.55
N TRP A 151 -12.98 13.95 22.26
CA TRP A 151 -13.05 13.96 23.72
C TRP A 151 -11.72 14.43 24.31
N PHE A 152 -11.78 15.05 25.48
CA PHE A 152 -10.61 15.51 26.21
C PHE A 152 -10.68 15.08 27.68
N LEU A 153 -9.51 14.95 28.30
CA LEU A 153 -9.38 14.55 29.70
C LEU A 153 -9.13 15.78 30.56
N CYS A 154 -9.86 15.91 31.67
CA CYS A 154 -9.56 16.90 32.69
C CYS A 154 -8.37 16.43 33.53
N PRO A 155 -7.21 17.10 33.47
CA PRO A 155 -5.98 16.60 34.10
C PRO A 155 -6.10 16.49 35.62
N GLU A 156 -6.86 17.40 36.24
CA GLU A 156 -7.01 17.45 37.70
C GLU A 156 -7.97 16.38 38.24
N THR A 157 -8.98 16.01 37.46
CA THR A 157 -10.11 15.18 37.94
C THR A 157 -10.21 13.83 37.23
N GLY A 158 -9.44 13.61 36.17
CA GLY A 158 -9.53 12.42 35.31
C GLY A 158 -10.85 12.29 34.55
N SER A 159 -11.70 13.32 34.54
CA SER A 159 -13.01 13.28 33.87
C SER A 159 -12.84 13.36 32.36
N GLN A 160 -13.54 12.49 31.62
CA GLN A 160 -13.55 12.51 30.16
C GLN A 160 -14.74 13.33 29.65
N CYS A 161 -14.44 14.41 28.93
CA CYS A 161 -15.44 15.36 28.45
C CYS A 161 -15.55 15.32 26.93
N ARG A 162 -16.79 15.33 26.44
CA ARG A 162 -17.10 15.43 25.00
C ARG A 162 -16.96 16.87 24.49
N PRO A 163 -16.85 17.08 23.16
CA PRO A 163 -16.92 18.42 22.57
C PRO A 163 -18.14 19.22 23.05
N GLY A 164 -17.96 20.52 23.28
CA GLY A 164 -19.01 21.41 23.81
C GLY A 164 -19.07 21.52 25.34
N PHE A 165 -18.22 20.77 26.05
CA PHE A 165 -18.07 20.82 27.50
C PHE A 165 -16.70 21.41 27.88
N LYS A 166 -16.55 21.82 29.15
CA LYS A 166 -15.31 22.25 29.82
C LYS A 166 -15.16 21.47 31.13
N CYS A 167 -13.95 21.42 31.68
CA CYS A 167 -13.69 20.82 32.97
C CYS A 167 -14.34 21.64 34.09
N SER A 168 -15.03 20.96 35.00
CA SER A 168 -15.58 21.58 36.20
C SER A 168 -14.58 21.53 37.35
N ALA A 169 -14.58 22.57 38.18
CA ALA A 169 -13.77 22.62 39.39
C ALA A 169 -14.15 21.48 40.35
N GLY A 170 -13.24 20.57 40.65
CA GLY A 170 -13.44 19.47 41.61
C GLY A 170 -13.82 18.12 41.00
N GLN A 171 -14.68 18.07 39.98
CA GLN A 171 -14.97 16.84 39.22
C GLN A 171 -15.90 17.11 38.02
N GLY A 172 -15.82 16.32 36.95
CA GLY A 172 -16.86 16.26 35.92
C GLY A 172 -16.73 17.28 34.77
N CYS A 173 -17.76 17.31 33.94
CA CYS A 173 -17.81 18.09 32.69
C CYS A 173 -19.05 18.98 32.68
N VAL A 174 -18.89 20.27 32.43
CA VAL A 174 -19.99 21.25 32.35
C VAL A 174 -20.05 21.88 30.96
N PRO A 175 -21.21 22.31 30.44
CA PRO A 175 -21.27 22.98 29.14
C PRO A 175 -20.36 24.22 29.10
N ARG A 176 -19.73 24.50 27.95
CA ARG A 176 -18.76 25.61 27.84
C ARG A 176 -19.33 26.97 28.25
N LEU A 177 -20.60 27.21 27.91
CA LEU A 177 -21.29 28.48 28.18
C LEU A 177 -21.96 28.52 29.55
N ALA A 178 -22.00 27.40 30.28
CA ALA A 178 -22.62 27.34 31.59
C ALA A 178 -21.73 27.96 32.67
N VAL A 179 -22.36 28.50 33.72
CA VAL A 179 -21.67 28.91 34.94
C VAL A 179 -21.34 27.65 35.73
N ASP A 180 -20.06 27.46 36.05
CA ASP A 180 -19.57 26.27 36.73
C ASP A 180 -19.69 26.43 38.25
N CYS A 181 -20.49 25.58 38.89
CA CYS A 181 -20.71 25.55 40.33
C CYS A 181 -19.85 24.48 41.03
N GLY A 182 -18.93 23.86 40.29
CA GLY A 182 -18.04 22.82 40.78
C GLY A 182 -18.69 21.44 40.87
N ASN A 183 -17.85 20.41 40.90
CA ASN A 183 -18.22 18.99 40.97
C ASN A 183 -19.24 18.57 39.89
N GLY A 184 -19.17 19.19 38.71
CA GLY A 184 -20.03 18.89 37.57
C GLY A 184 -21.40 19.56 37.65
N ARG A 185 -21.65 20.39 38.67
CA ARG A 185 -22.85 21.21 38.77
C ARG A 185 -22.67 22.50 38.00
N TRP A 186 -23.73 22.96 37.36
CA TRP A 186 -23.69 24.15 36.54
C TRP A 186 -25.05 24.82 36.42
N CYS A 187 -25.03 26.13 36.21
CA CYS A 187 -26.21 26.96 35.94
C CYS A 187 -26.20 27.49 34.51
N LYS A 188 -27.36 27.90 34.01
CA LYS A 188 -27.48 28.43 32.65
C LYS A 188 -26.70 29.75 32.52
N PRO A 189 -26.35 30.17 31.29
CA PRO A 189 -25.79 31.50 31.09
C PRO A 189 -26.73 32.58 31.66
N GLY A 190 -26.21 33.46 32.52
CA GLY A 190 -27.00 34.49 33.20
C GLY A 190 -27.58 34.09 34.57
N GLU A 191 -27.24 32.91 35.07
CA GLU A 191 -27.55 32.45 36.43
C GLU A 191 -26.28 32.32 37.28
N ILE A 192 -26.40 32.58 38.58
CA ILE A 192 -25.34 32.43 39.58
C ILE A 192 -25.55 31.15 40.41
N CYS A 193 -24.44 30.61 40.91
CA CYS A 193 -24.44 29.46 41.81
C CYS A 193 -24.79 29.90 43.23
N ARG A 194 -25.81 29.29 43.82
CA ARG A 194 -26.15 29.50 45.22
C ARG A 194 -25.36 28.56 46.16
N PRO A 195 -25.13 28.94 47.43
CA PRO A 195 -24.46 28.07 48.41
C PRO A 195 -25.19 26.74 48.65
N ASP A 196 -26.53 26.73 48.50
CA ASP A 196 -27.37 25.53 48.57
C ASP A 196 -27.24 24.60 47.36
N GLY A 197 -26.46 24.98 46.33
CA GLY A 197 -26.26 24.22 45.11
C GLY A 197 -27.32 24.46 44.03
N GLY A 198 -28.28 25.36 44.27
CA GLY A 198 -29.24 25.83 43.28
C GLY A 198 -28.71 26.96 42.38
N CYS A 199 -29.53 27.34 41.39
CA CYS A 199 -29.27 28.44 40.46
C CYS A 199 -30.24 29.58 40.73
N ALA A 200 -29.76 30.82 40.69
CA ALA A 200 -30.58 32.03 40.74
C ALA A 200 -30.21 32.95 39.58
N PRO A 201 -31.14 33.74 39.03
CA PRO A 201 -30.78 34.73 38.02
C PRO A 201 -29.89 35.82 38.65
N GLU A 202 -28.96 36.33 37.87
CA GLU A 202 -27.95 37.32 38.32
C GLU A 202 -28.58 38.67 38.76
N ALA A 203 -29.84 38.91 38.41
CA ALA A 203 -30.59 40.12 38.78
C ALA A 203 -31.15 40.10 40.22
N GLU A 204 -31.18 38.95 40.90
CA GLU A 204 -31.80 38.80 42.24
C GLU A 204 -30.79 38.80 43.40
N SER A 205 -29.48 38.94 43.14
CA SER A 205 -28.42 38.83 44.17
C SER A 205 -27.74 40.15 44.57
N ALA A 206 -28.35 41.29 44.24
CA ALA A 206 -27.89 42.63 44.60
C ALA A 206 -28.95 43.36 45.43
N ASP A 207 -29.26 42.83 46.62
CA ASP A 207 -29.94 43.55 47.70
C ASP A 207 -29.34 43.15 49.05
#